data_AF-A0A0Q8V0T7-F1
#
_entry.id   AF-A0A0Q8V0T7-F1
#
_cell.length_a   1.000
_cell.length_b   1.000
_cell.length_c   1.000
_cell.angle_alpha   90.00
_cell.angle_beta   90.00
_cell.angle_gamma   90.00
#
_symmetry.space_group_name_H-M   'P 1'
#
loop_
_entity.id
_entity.type
_entity.pdbx_description
1 polymer ?
#
loop_
_entity_poly.entity_id
_entity_poly.type
_entity_poly.pdbx_seq_one_letter_code
_entity_poly.pdbx_strand_id
1 'polypeptide(L)'
;MQVDSLPSPLRNLASRVWLWRVASARSRTIRPRDAPQAYAAGRDSIRMLVVGSGPVAGWGVGSHDLALPGALARAVAATTGRGAVVDVIPGTDTGVRSVGALLDDADLSRYAAVVVSVTMTDALHRVAPERWEARMRTLVGRIRSRTDATIVWLGCQPIRSIRPYDNEYGDIVQRTATELNRRAAEVCASSAATVFIPLGAPPHNASAGHRTPADYLFWARQIADVVAPDLADSVTAIPPAPATDRVDAIKRLRLHERSPDARLDGLIGTARRTLQSDIALFSVLDDEKQWHLASSGTALTEFPLEESVCIYTIATDDGMVVPNAEDDPRFSENAMVTGPAHLRFYAGYPVEAPDGTRIGAICVFGRTARDPTESETDLDVLRELALLAQRELWRWEPGEQ
;
A
#
# COMPACT_ATOMS: atom_id res chain seq x y z
N MET A 1 24.05 -27.76 28.56
CA MET A 1 23.41 -27.60 29.89
C MET A 1 22.04 -26.99 29.62
N GLN A 2 20.96 -27.77 29.76
CA GLN A 2 19.60 -27.34 29.39
C GLN A 2 19.19 -26.11 30.20
N VAL A 3 18.64 -25.08 29.56
CA VAL A 3 18.19 -23.84 30.24
C VAL A 3 17.17 -24.16 31.35
N ASP A 4 16.37 -25.21 31.17
CA ASP A 4 15.38 -25.68 32.14
C ASP A 4 15.97 -26.37 33.38
N SER A 5 17.25 -26.73 33.35
CA SER A 5 17.98 -27.29 34.50
C SER A 5 18.60 -26.21 35.40
N LEU A 6 18.53 -24.93 35.01
CA LEU A 6 19.09 -23.83 35.80
C LEU A 6 18.16 -23.39 36.95
N PRO A 7 18.71 -23.03 38.13
CA PRO A 7 17.99 -22.33 39.19
C PRO A 7 17.30 -21.06 38.67
N SER A 8 16.12 -20.71 39.21
CA SER A 8 15.28 -19.59 38.73
C SER A 8 16.01 -18.24 38.54
N PRO A 9 16.94 -17.78 39.41
CA PRO A 9 17.65 -16.53 39.18
C PRO A 9 18.62 -16.59 37.98
N LEU A 10 19.27 -17.73 37.76
CA LEU A 10 20.19 -17.95 36.63
C LEU A 10 19.42 -18.09 35.31
N ARG A 11 18.24 -18.72 35.33
CA ARG A 11 17.33 -18.80 34.18
C ARG A 11 16.82 -17.41 33.77
N ASN A 12 16.49 -16.56 34.74
CA ASN A 12 16.07 -15.18 34.50
C ASN A 12 17.20 -14.31 33.93
N LEU A 13 18.43 -14.44 34.47
CA LEU A 13 19.59 -13.72 33.95
C LEU A 13 19.94 -14.15 32.51
N ALA A 14 19.97 -15.45 32.24
CA ALA A 14 20.25 -15.99 30.93
C ALA A 14 19.17 -15.58 29.90
N SER A 15 17.89 -15.54 30.30
CA SER A 15 16.80 -15.02 29.48
C SER A 15 16.99 -13.52 29.15
N ARG A 16 17.40 -12.70 30.11
CA ARG A 16 17.66 -11.26 29.90
C ARG A 16 18.84 -11.01 28.96
N VAL A 17 19.93 -11.75 29.12
CA VAL A 17 21.12 -11.67 28.25
C VAL A 17 20.77 -12.10 26.82
N TRP A 18 19.97 -13.16 26.67
CA TRP A 18 19.51 -13.62 25.36
C TRP A 18 18.57 -12.60 24.69
N LEU A 19 17.57 -12.08 25.40
CA LEU A 19 16.68 -11.02 24.89
C LEU A 19 17.47 -9.79 24.44
N TRP A 20 18.52 -9.41 25.19
CA TRP A 20 19.42 -8.32 24.80
C TRP A 20 20.19 -8.63 23.52
N ARG A 21 20.73 -9.86 23.35
CA ARG A 21 21.39 -10.28 22.11
C ARG A 21 20.46 -10.26 20.91
N VAL A 22 19.22 -10.73 21.09
CA VAL A 22 18.20 -10.71 20.03
C VAL A 22 17.81 -9.27 19.67
N ALA A 23 17.62 -8.39 20.66
CA ALA A 23 17.35 -6.97 20.43
C ALA A 23 18.51 -6.29 19.68
N SER A 24 19.75 -6.61 20.04
CA SER A 24 20.96 -6.10 19.35
C SER A 24 21.09 -6.61 17.91
N ALA A 25 20.74 -7.86 17.63
CA ALA A 25 20.69 -8.38 16.27
C ALA A 25 19.59 -7.69 15.42
N ARG A 26 18.42 -7.44 16.03
CA ARG A 26 17.30 -6.73 15.38
C ARG A 26 17.60 -5.26 15.07
N SER A 27 18.42 -4.59 15.87
CA SER A 27 18.79 -3.19 15.60
C SER A 27 19.75 -3.04 14.42
N ARG A 28 20.50 -4.10 14.08
CA ARG A 28 21.41 -4.13 12.92
C ARG A 28 20.78 -4.66 11.63
N THR A 29 19.50 -5.06 11.69
CA THR A 29 18.81 -5.60 10.51
C THR A 29 18.40 -4.45 9.59
N ILE A 30 18.69 -4.60 8.29
CA ILE A 30 18.26 -3.64 7.25
C ILE A 30 16.73 -3.51 7.28
N ARG A 31 16.21 -2.30 7.07
CA ARG A 31 14.79 -2.00 7.03
C ARG A 31 14.47 -1.15 5.81
N PRO A 32 13.23 -1.23 5.28
CA PRO A 32 12.74 -0.32 4.27
C PRO A 32 12.91 1.14 4.70
N ARG A 33 13.30 1.99 3.76
CA ARG A 33 13.43 3.45 3.95
C ARG A 33 12.58 4.25 2.98
N ASP A 34 11.99 3.58 2.00
CA ASP A 34 11.03 4.15 1.07
C ASP A 34 9.65 4.36 1.72
N ALA A 35 8.76 5.02 0.98
CA ALA A 35 7.37 5.17 1.39
C ALA A 35 6.78 3.80 1.80
N PRO A 36 5.95 3.75 2.86
CA PRO A 36 5.40 2.51 3.42
C PRO A 36 4.24 2.00 2.56
N GLN A 37 4.51 1.74 1.28
CA GLN A 37 3.56 1.27 0.30
C GLN A 37 4.29 0.47 -0.78
N ALA A 38 3.59 -0.47 -1.39
CA ALA A 38 4.02 -1.08 -2.65
C ALA A 38 2.81 -1.28 -3.58
N TYR A 39 3.07 -1.45 -4.87
CA TYR A 39 2.02 -1.63 -5.87
C TYR A 39 2.44 -2.68 -6.91
N ALA A 40 1.45 -3.24 -7.59
CA ALA A 40 1.60 -4.08 -8.75
C ALA A 40 0.67 -3.59 -9.86
N ALA A 41 1.18 -3.66 -11.08
CA ALA A 41 0.49 -3.20 -12.26
C ALA A 41 -0.81 -3.97 -12.54
N GLY A 42 -1.87 -3.25 -12.91
CA GLY A 42 -3.12 -3.76 -13.49
C GLY A 42 -4.29 -2.78 -13.31
N ARG A 43 -5.37 -2.93 -14.10
CA ARG A 43 -6.61 -2.15 -13.98
C ARG A 43 -7.41 -2.51 -12.73
N ASP A 44 -8.39 -1.68 -12.38
CA ASP A 44 -9.30 -1.90 -11.25
C ASP A 44 -8.55 -2.27 -9.95
N SER A 45 -7.55 -1.48 -9.59
CA SER A 45 -6.59 -1.86 -8.55
C SER A 45 -7.23 -2.21 -7.19
N ILE A 46 -6.86 -3.37 -6.64
CA ILE A 46 -7.29 -3.82 -5.31
C ILE A 46 -6.39 -3.17 -4.25
N ARG A 47 -6.98 -2.41 -3.32
CA ARG A 47 -6.23 -1.81 -2.22
C ARG A 47 -6.30 -2.66 -0.95
N MET A 48 -5.15 -2.92 -0.34
CA MET A 48 -5.01 -3.66 0.91
C MET A 48 -4.20 -2.86 1.92
N LEU A 49 -4.55 -2.98 3.20
CA LEU A 49 -3.77 -2.44 4.31
C LEU A 49 -3.03 -3.57 5.00
N VAL A 50 -1.74 -3.41 5.25
CA VAL A 50 -0.95 -4.33 6.07
C VAL A 50 -0.44 -3.59 7.30
N VAL A 51 -0.84 -4.05 8.48
CA VAL A 51 -0.53 -3.40 9.76
C VAL A 51 0.14 -4.36 10.74
N GLY A 52 1.10 -3.84 11.49
CA GLY A 52 1.71 -4.55 12.61
C GLY A 52 3.19 -4.82 12.43
N SER A 53 3.68 -5.91 13.04
CA SER A 53 5.10 -6.16 13.25
C SER A 53 5.65 -7.30 12.42
N GLY A 54 6.98 -7.46 12.48
CA GLY A 54 7.67 -8.64 11.96
C GLY A 54 7.68 -8.68 10.43
N PRO A 55 6.99 -9.64 9.77
CA PRO A 55 6.93 -9.72 8.31
C PRO A 55 6.41 -8.45 7.63
N VAL A 56 5.50 -7.73 8.29
CA VAL A 56 4.90 -6.49 7.77
C VAL A 56 5.91 -5.35 7.66
N ALA A 57 6.82 -5.26 8.63
CA ALA A 57 7.81 -4.19 8.69
C ALA A 57 8.99 -4.37 7.69
N GLY A 58 9.00 -5.43 6.88
CA GLY A 58 10.00 -5.64 5.83
C GLY A 58 11.45 -5.84 6.30
N TRP A 59 11.66 -6.33 7.53
CA TRP A 59 13.01 -6.54 8.06
C TRP A 59 13.87 -7.44 7.16
N GLY A 60 15.09 -7.03 6.87
CA GLY A 60 16.06 -7.76 6.04
C GLY A 60 16.19 -7.23 4.61
N VAL A 61 15.30 -6.34 4.16
CA VAL A 61 15.34 -5.73 2.82
C VAL A 61 15.28 -4.21 2.89
N GLY A 62 15.76 -3.53 1.84
CA GLY A 62 15.92 -2.08 1.80
C GLY A 62 14.69 -1.29 1.33
N SER A 63 13.63 -1.97 0.85
CA SER A 63 12.41 -1.33 0.34
C SER A 63 11.16 -2.16 0.66
N HIS A 64 10.00 -1.49 0.72
CA HIS A 64 8.71 -2.16 0.88
C HIS A 64 8.33 -3.01 -0.35
N ASP A 65 8.84 -2.63 -1.52
CA ASP A 65 8.68 -3.41 -2.76
C ASP A 65 9.38 -4.79 -2.72
N LEU A 66 10.51 -4.88 -2.03
CA LEU A 66 11.23 -6.14 -1.78
C LEU A 66 10.71 -6.91 -0.56
N ALA A 67 9.80 -6.32 0.21
CA ALA A 67 9.23 -6.87 1.43
C ALA A 67 7.86 -7.54 1.18
N LEU A 68 7.16 -7.91 2.25
CA LEU A 68 5.80 -8.48 2.19
C LEU A 68 4.83 -7.63 1.37
N PRO A 69 4.79 -6.28 1.47
CA PRO A 69 3.85 -5.47 0.72
C PRO A 69 3.99 -5.61 -0.79
N GLY A 70 5.21 -5.48 -1.33
CA GLY A 70 5.42 -5.61 -2.78
C GLY A 70 5.24 -7.04 -3.27
N ALA A 71 5.67 -8.02 -2.47
CA ALA A 71 5.43 -9.42 -2.78
C ALA A 71 3.93 -9.75 -2.81
N LEU A 72 3.15 -9.21 -1.86
CA LEU A 72 1.70 -9.40 -1.77
C LEU A 72 0.98 -8.70 -2.92
N ALA A 73 1.36 -7.46 -3.25
CA ALA A 73 0.81 -6.73 -4.40
C ALA A 73 0.94 -7.56 -5.68
N ARG A 74 2.16 -8.07 -5.96
CA ARG A 74 2.41 -8.90 -7.14
C ARG A 74 1.67 -10.22 -7.11
N ALA A 75 1.59 -10.88 -5.95
CA ALA A 75 0.89 -12.16 -5.82
C ALA A 75 -0.62 -12.01 -6.03
N VAL A 76 -1.24 -10.99 -5.44
CA VAL A 76 -2.67 -10.70 -5.66
C VAL A 76 -2.92 -10.32 -7.11
N ALA A 77 -2.13 -9.41 -7.69
CA ALA A 77 -2.31 -9.00 -9.08
C ALA A 77 -2.18 -10.18 -10.06
N ALA A 78 -1.23 -11.09 -9.83
CA ALA A 78 -1.06 -12.28 -10.64
C ALA A 78 -2.25 -13.25 -10.54
N THR A 79 -2.90 -13.34 -9.38
CA THR A 79 -4.03 -14.25 -9.16
C THR A 79 -5.36 -13.65 -9.61
N THR A 80 -5.58 -12.35 -9.44
CA THR A 80 -6.85 -11.68 -9.78
C THR A 80 -6.89 -11.10 -11.19
N GLY A 81 -5.73 -10.88 -11.82
CA GLY A 81 -5.62 -10.15 -13.09
C GLY A 81 -5.82 -8.63 -12.97
N ARG A 82 -6.00 -8.12 -11.75
CA ARG A 82 -6.21 -6.70 -11.43
C ARG A 82 -4.93 -6.07 -10.88
N GLY A 83 -4.84 -4.75 -10.87
CA GLY A 83 -3.77 -4.06 -10.16
C GLY A 83 -3.88 -4.29 -8.65
N ALA A 84 -2.83 -4.00 -7.91
CA ALA A 84 -2.87 -4.07 -6.46
C ALA A 84 -2.05 -2.97 -5.81
N VAL A 85 -2.57 -2.38 -4.74
CA VAL A 85 -1.88 -1.39 -3.92
C VAL A 85 -1.90 -1.87 -2.48
N VAL A 86 -0.74 -1.84 -1.82
CA VAL A 86 -0.56 -2.33 -0.45
C VAL A 86 0.02 -1.23 0.41
N ASP A 87 -0.83 -0.62 1.22
CA ASP A 87 -0.45 0.39 2.22
C ASP A 87 0.09 -0.33 3.47
N VAL A 88 1.08 0.27 4.14
CA VAL A 88 1.74 -0.34 5.28
C VAL A 88 1.71 0.62 6.46
N ILE A 89 1.24 0.12 7.61
CA ILE A 89 1.40 0.81 8.89
C ILE A 89 2.34 -0.03 9.76
N PRO A 90 3.66 0.25 9.72
CA PRO A 90 4.65 -0.57 10.39
C PRO A 90 4.59 -0.39 11.90
N GLY A 91 4.63 -1.51 12.63
CA GLY A 91 4.71 -1.57 14.07
C GLY A 91 6.01 -2.23 14.53
N THR A 92 6.96 -1.46 15.04
CA THR A 92 8.29 -1.99 15.43
C THR A 92 8.23 -2.96 16.62
N ASP A 93 7.27 -2.78 17.52
CA ASP A 93 7.00 -3.68 18.65
C ASP A 93 5.49 -3.72 18.98
N THR A 94 4.68 -3.74 17.93
CA THR A 94 3.22 -3.66 18.06
C THR A 94 2.62 -5.03 18.33
N GLY A 95 1.83 -5.14 19.41
CA GLY A 95 1.00 -6.29 19.75
C GLY A 95 -0.49 -5.97 19.63
N VAL A 96 -1.35 -6.93 19.97
CA VAL A 96 -2.81 -6.79 19.88
C VAL A 96 -3.36 -5.62 20.70
N ARG A 97 -2.66 -5.23 21.78
CA ARG A 97 -3.05 -4.09 22.63
C ARG A 97 -2.88 -2.75 21.93
N SER A 98 -1.81 -2.58 21.14
CA SER A 98 -1.39 -1.28 20.62
C SER A 98 -1.71 -1.08 19.15
N VAL A 99 -1.97 -2.15 18.40
CA VAL A 99 -2.29 -2.06 16.96
C VAL A 99 -3.56 -1.27 16.69
N GLY A 100 -4.51 -1.28 17.63
CA GLY A 100 -5.73 -0.47 17.51
C GLY A 100 -5.43 1.01 17.33
N ALA A 101 -4.45 1.57 18.06
CA ALA A 101 -4.08 2.98 17.94
C ALA A 101 -3.46 3.31 16.57
N LEU A 102 -2.76 2.36 15.95
CA LEU A 102 -2.20 2.53 14.61
C LEU A 102 -3.28 2.60 13.52
N LEU A 103 -4.46 2.04 13.79
CA LEU A 103 -5.59 2.03 12.86
C LEU A 103 -6.54 3.21 13.06
N ASP A 104 -6.39 3.99 14.14
CA ASP A 104 -7.37 5.01 14.50
C ASP A 104 -7.45 6.13 13.47
N ASP A 105 -6.30 6.56 12.95
CA ASP A 105 -6.23 7.62 11.94
C ASP A 105 -6.34 7.08 10.50
N ALA A 106 -6.36 5.76 10.31
CA ALA A 106 -6.47 5.15 8.99
C ALA A 106 -7.94 5.10 8.54
N ASP A 107 -8.26 5.67 7.38
CA ASP A 107 -9.55 5.42 6.74
C ASP A 107 -9.60 3.98 6.23
N LEU A 108 -10.31 3.11 6.95
CA LEU A 108 -10.39 1.68 6.64
C LEU A 108 -11.38 1.37 5.51
N SER A 109 -12.25 2.32 5.14
CA SER A 109 -13.29 2.11 4.13
C SER A 109 -12.72 1.95 2.72
N ARG A 110 -11.52 2.48 2.46
CA ARG A 110 -10.82 2.44 1.18
C ARG A 110 -10.10 1.13 0.86
N TYR A 111 -10.16 0.14 1.74
CA TYR A 111 -9.44 -1.13 1.57
C TYR A 111 -10.40 -2.28 1.32
N ALA A 112 -10.04 -3.16 0.41
CA ALA A 112 -10.71 -4.43 0.22
C ALA A 112 -10.27 -5.48 1.26
N ALA A 113 -9.05 -5.36 1.81
CA ALA A 113 -8.55 -6.21 2.89
C ALA A 113 -7.72 -5.45 3.92
N VAL A 114 -7.81 -5.87 5.18
CA VAL A 114 -6.96 -5.41 6.28
C VAL A 114 -6.20 -6.60 6.87
N VAL A 115 -4.90 -6.66 6.60
CA VAL A 115 -3.97 -7.70 7.03
C VAL A 115 -3.30 -7.30 8.33
N VAL A 116 -3.55 -8.05 9.40
CA VAL A 116 -3.05 -7.77 10.76
C VAL A 116 -1.99 -8.80 11.16
N SER A 117 -0.80 -8.33 11.51
CA SER A 117 0.32 -9.16 11.99
C SER A 117 0.83 -8.69 13.34
N VAL A 118 0.35 -9.30 14.43
CA VAL A 118 0.76 -8.94 15.80
C VAL A 118 1.15 -10.15 16.65
N THR A 119 0.79 -11.36 16.20
CA THR A 119 0.88 -12.60 16.97
C THR A 119 2.31 -12.92 17.44
N MET A 120 3.32 -12.62 16.61
CA MET A 120 4.73 -12.81 16.96
C MET A 120 5.15 -11.94 18.15
N THR A 121 4.80 -10.65 18.15
CA THR A 121 5.14 -9.72 19.23
C THR A 121 4.54 -10.18 20.55
N ASP A 122 3.27 -10.56 20.55
CA ASP A 122 2.60 -11.00 21.77
C ASP A 122 3.11 -12.37 22.26
N ALA A 123 3.50 -13.27 21.34
CA ALA A 123 4.15 -14.53 21.71
C ALA A 123 5.50 -14.30 22.40
N LEU A 124 6.32 -13.36 21.89
CA LEU A 124 7.60 -12.98 22.50
C LEU A 124 7.42 -12.36 23.89
N HIS A 125 6.39 -11.53 24.05
CA HIS A 125 6.02 -10.96 25.35
C HIS A 125 5.31 -11.95 26.28
N ARG A 126 5.02 -13.16 25.81
CA ARG A 126 4.32 -14.21 26.56
C ARG A 126 3.00 -13.72 27.16
N VAL A 127 2.23 -12.98 26.36
CA VAL A 127 0.90 -12.52 26.75
C VAL A 127 0.02 -13.74 27.05
N ALA A 128 -0.72 -13.70 28.17
CA ALA A 128 -1.65 -14.77 28.55
C ALA A 128 -2.68 -15.02 27.43
N PRO A 129 -2.84 -16.26 26.93
CA PRO A 129 -3.69 -16.56 25.78
C PRO A 129 -5.14 -16.08 25.90
N GLU A 130 -5.76 -16.22 27.07
CA GLU A 130 -7.15 -15.80 27.31
C GLU A 130 -7.31 -14.28 27.20
N ARG A 131 -6.35 -13.54 27.75
CA ARG A 131 -6.31 -12.08 27.67
C ARG A 131 -6.03 -11.60 26.25
N TRP A 132 -5.18 -12.33 25.54
CA TRP A 132 -4.85 -12.04 24.14
C TRP A 132 -6.08 -12.24 23.24
N GLU A 133 -6.78 -13.36 23.39
CA GLU A 133 -8.00 -13.67 22.65
C GLU A 133 -9.10 -12.63 22.87
N ALA A 134 -9.36 -12.25 24.13
CA ALA A 134 -10.33 -11.21 24.44
C ALA A 134 -10.02 -9.89 23.73
N ARG A 135 -8.74 -9.48 23.69
CA ARG A 135 -8.29 -8.28 22.97
C ARG A 135 -8.40 -8.41 21.47
N MET A 136 -8.08 -9.58 20.91
CA MET A 136 -8.25 -9.86 19.49
C MET A 136 -9.72 -9.73 19.08
N ARG A 137 -10.66 -10.31 19.84
CA ARG A 137 -12.10 -10.18 19.58
C ARG A 137 -12.55 -8.72 19.60
N THR A 138 -12.13 -7.93 20.59
CA THR A 138 -12.44 -6.49 20.65
C THR A 138 -11.88 -5.74 19.44
N LEU A 139 -10.63 -6.02 19.05
CA LEU A 139 -9.99 -5.38 17.90
C LEU A 139 -10.71 -5.73 16.58
N VAL A 140 -11.02 -7.00 16.37
CA VAL A 140 -11.78 -7.47 15.20
C VAL A 140 -13.11 -6.73 15.12
N GLY A 141 -13.87 -6.63 16.22
CA GLY A 141 -15.12 -5.88 16.28
C GLY A 141 -14.94 -4.39 15.93
N ARG A 142 -13.87 -3.75 16.42
CA ARG A 142 -13.54 -2.35 16.12
C ARG A 142 -13.17 -2.11 14.66
N ILE A 143 -12.47 -3.05 14.02
CA ILE A 143 -12.16 -2.96 12.59
C ILE A 143 -13.45 -3.16 11.79
N ARG A 144 -14.29 -4.14 12.14
CA ARG A 144 -15.59 -4.40 11.49
C ARG A 144 -16.56 -3.23 11.56
N SER A 145 -16.58 -2.47 12.64
CA SER A 145 -17.47 -1.31 12.74
C SER A 145 -17.06 -0.13 11.84
N ARG A 146 -15.94 -0.23 11.12
CA ARG A 146 -15.36 0.87 10.31
C ARG A 146 -15.17 0.50 8.84
N THR A 147 -15.32 -0.78 8.46
CA THR A 147 -15.11 -1.24 7.08
C THR A 147 -15.69 -2.63 6.86
N ASP A 148 -16.11 -2.90 5.64
CA ASP A 148 -16.55 -4.20 5.16
C ASP A 148 -15.39 -5.08 4.64
N ALA A 149 -14.18 -4.54 4.50
CA ALA A 149 -12.96 -5.20 3.99
C ALA A 149 -12.72 -6.61 4.58
N THR A 150 -12.17 -7.59 3.88
CA THR A 150 -11.78 -8.86 4.54
C THR A 150 -10.70 -8.63 5.61
N ILE A 151 -10.91 -9.08 6.86
CA ILE A 151 -9.85 -9.06 7.89
C ILE A 151 -9.00 -10.31 7.74
N VAL A 152 -7.70 -10.13 7.55
CA VAL A 152 -6.75 -11.23 7.44
C VAL A 152 -5.85 -11.24 8.66
N TRP A 153 -6.03 -12.21 9.54
CA TRP A 153 -5.19 -12.36 10.74
C TRP A 153 -4.02 -13.28 10.46
N LEU A 154 -2.80 -12.73 10.48
CA LEU A 154 -1.60 -13.52 10.28
C LEU A 154 -1.17 -14.23 11.57
N GLY A 155 -1.01 -15.55 11.45
CA GLY A 155 -0.43 -16.39 12.48
C GLY A 155 1.06 -16.13 12.67
N CYS A 156 1.54 -16.51 13.84
CA CYS A 156 2.95 -16.57 14.14
C CYS A 156 3.58 -17.77 13.39
N GLN A 157 4.60 -17.51 12.57
CA GLN A 157 5.39 -18.58 11.97
C GLN A 157 6.12 -19.42 13.01
N PRO A 158 6.57 -20.65 12.70
CA PRO A 158 7.37 -21.46 13.60
C PRO A 158 8.57 -20.65 14.14
N ILE A 159 8.68 -20.50 15.45
CA ILE A 159 9.67 -19.63 16.10
C ILE A 159 11.09 -20.05 15.76
N ARG A 160 11.35 -21.36 15.72
CA ARG A 160 12.67 -21.91 15.36
C ARG A 160 13.07 -21.63 13.91
N SER A 161 12.14 -21.27 13.01
CA SER A 161 12.49 -20.81 11.67
C SER A 161 13.16 -19.43 11.65
N ILE A 162 13.23 -18.75 12.80
CA ILE A 162 13.85 -17.44 12.92
C ILE A 162 15.22 -17.64 13.53
N ARG A 163 16.29 -17.45 12.76
CA ARG A 163 17.67 -17.78 13.18
C ARG A 163 18.04 -17.33 14.62
N PRO A 164 17.77 -16.08 15.07
CA PRO A 164 18.00 -15.68 16.46
C PRO A 164 17.29 -16.52 17.55
N TYR A 165 16.24 -17.24 17.17
CA TYR A 165 15.37 -18.05 18.02
C TYR A 165 15.50 -19.55 17.76
N ASP A 166 16.39 -19.98 16.86
CA ASP A 166 16.69 -21.40 16.66
C ASP A 166 17.58 -21.94 17.79
N ASN A 167 16.98 -22.08 18.97
CA ASN A 167 17.62 -22.55 20.20
C ASN A 167 16.53 -22.96 21.23
N GLU A 168 16.95 -23.43 22.41
CA GLU A 168 16.04 -23.90 23.48
C GLU A 168 15.06 -22.80 23.97
N TYR A 169 15.45 -21.51 23.97
CA TYR A 169 14.53 -20.43 24.32
C TYR A 169 13.42 -20.26 23.26
N GLY A 170 13.70 -20.63 22.02
CA GLY A 170 12.72 -20.70 20.94
C GLY A 170 11.55 -21.62 21.29
N ASP A 171 11.77 -22.73 22.00
CA ASP A 171 10.70 -23.67 22.37
C ASP A 171 9.71 -23.06 23.36
N ILE A 172 10.19 -22.23 24.28
CA ILE A 172 9.35 -21.55 25.27
C ILE A 172 8.38 -20.61 24.54
N VAL A 173 8.90 -19.83 23.60
CA VAL A 173 8.10 -18.91 22.78
C VAL A 173 7.20 -19.70 21.80
N GLN A 174 7.67 -20.83 21.28
CA GLN A 174 6.93 -21.70 20.36
C GLN A 174 5.63 -22.20 20.98
N ARG A 175 5.64 -22.59 22.26
CA ARG A 175 4.43 -23.03 22.97
C ARG A 175 3.38 -21.93 22.99
N THR A 176 3.76 -20.71 23.38
CA THR A 176 2.86 -19.56 23.36
C THR A 176 2.38 -19.26 21.95
N ALA A 177 3.27 -19.21 20.96
CA ALA A 177 2.92 -18.95 19.57
C ALA A 177 1.89 -19.95 19.01
N THR A 178 2.05 -21.23 19.34
CA THR A 178 1.13 -22.31 18.91
C THR A 178 -0.26 -22.10 19.51
N GLU A 179 -0.32 -21.74 20.80
CA GLU A 179 -1.58 -21.50 21.49
C GLU A 179 -2.28 -20.22 21.01
N LEU A 180 -1.53 -19.14 20.74
CA LEU A 180 -2.09 -17.92 20.15
C LEU A 180 -2.63 -18.18 18.74
N ASN A 181 -1.90 -18.94 17.91
CA ASN A 181 -2.37 -19.33 16.57
C ASN A 181 -3.67 -20.14 16.63
N ARG A 182 -3.76 -21.11 17.56
CA ARG A 182 -4.98 -21.94 17.73
C ARG A 182 -6.18 -21.06 18.05
N ARG A 183 -6.05 -20.15 19.01
CA ARG A 183 -7.13 -19.23 19.40
C ARG A 183 -7.47 -18.24 18.29
N ALA A 184 -6.47 -17.74 17.55
CA ALA A 184 -6.69 -16.88 16.41
C ALA A 184 -7.55 -17.57 15.35
N ALA A 185 -7.24 -18.83 15.04
CA ALA A 185 -8.02 -19.64 14.11
C ALA A 185 -9.47 -19.82 14.59
N GLU A 186 -9.67 -20.10 15.89
CA GLU A 186 -11.01 -20.23 16.50
C GLU A 186 -11.82 -18.93 16.45
N VAL A 187 -11.18 -17.79 16.73
CA VAL A 187 -11.81 -16.46 16.61
C VAL A 187 -12.19 -16.19 15.16
N CYS A 188 -11.29 -16.40 14.20
CA CYS A 188 -11.56 -16.13 12.79
C CYS A 188 -12.64 -17.07 12.23
N ALA A 189 -12.65 -18.35 12.61
CA ALA A 189 -13.68 -19.30 12.19
C ALA A 189 -15.11 -18.92 12.65
N SER A 190 -15.24 -18.04 13.65
CA SER A 190 -16.53 -17.56 14.14
C SER A 190 -17.11 -16.37 13.35
N SER A 191 -16.42 -15.88 12.32
CA SER A 191 -16.90 -14.75 11.50
C SER A 191 -16.53 -14.93 10.02
N ALA A 192 -17.53 -14.85 9.15
CA ALA A 192 -17.36 -15.03 7.70
C ALA A 192 -16.46 -13.97 7.03
N ALA A 193 -16.32 -12.79 7.64
CA ALA A 193 -15.52 -11.69 7.09
C ALA A 193 -14.08 -11.65 7.66
N THR A 194 -13.67 -12.69 8.39
CA THR A 194 -12.33 -12.77 8.98
C THR A 194 -11.67 -14.11 8.65
N VAL A 195 -10.44 -14.06 8.20
CA VAL A 195 -9.68 -15.25 7.84
C VAL A 195 -8.39 -15.32 8.64
N PHE A 196 -8.05 -16.52 9.11
CA PHE A 196 -6.78 -16.79 9.77
C PHE A 196 -5.82 -17.47 8.79
N ILE A 197 -4.60 -16.94 8.68
CA ILE A 197 -3.57 -17.50 7.80
C ILE A 197 -2.36 -17.91 8.66
N PRO A 198 -2.10 -19.21 8.87
CA PRO A 198 -0.90 -19.66 9.55
C PRO A 198 0.32 -19.45 8.64
N LEU A 199 1.24 -18.56 9.04
CA LEU A 199 2.46 -18.35 8.28
C LEU A 199 3.39 -19.57 8.39
N GLY A 200 3.83 -20.08 7.24
CA GLY A 200 4.80 -21.18 7.19
C GLY A 200 6.22 -20.71 7.51
N ALA A 201 7.10 -21.67 7.80
CA ALA A 201 8.54 -21.42 7.79
C ALA A 201 9.01 -21.28 6.34
N PRO A 202 9.55 -20.12 5.91
CA PRO A 202 10.07 -19.99 4.57
C PRO A 202 11.29 -20.91 4.40
N PRO A 203 11.53 -21.44 3.18
CA PRO A 203 12.69 -22.27 2.93
C PRO A 203 13.98 -21.48 3.19
N HIS A 204 14.82 -21.97 4.09
CA HIS A 204 16.08 -21.32 4.42
C HIS A 204 16.98 -21.23 3.18
N ASN A 205 17.22 -20.02 2.68
CA ASN A 205 18.35 -19.81 1.79
C ASN A 205 19.66 -19.71 2.60
N ALA A 206 20.74 -20.17 2.01
CA ALA A 206 22.07 -20.18 2.62
C ALA A 206 22.67 -18.78 2.85
N SER A 207 21.92 -17.69 2.57
CA SER A 207 22.42 -16.33 2.76
C SER A 207 22.57 -16.00 4.25
N ALA A 208 23.54 -15.14 4.58
CA ALA A 208 23.84 -14.76 5.96
C ALA A 208 22.82 -13.78 6.59
N GLY A 209 21.83 -13.31 5.82
CA GLY A 209 20.87 -12.28 6.22
C GLY A 209 19.75 -12.78 7.14
N HIS A 210 19.03 -11.83 7.76
CA HIS A 210 17.86 -12.12 8.60
C HIS A 210 16.67 -12.64 7.79
N ARG A 211 16.42 -12.06 6.61
CA ARG A 211 15.40 -12.43 5.62
C ARG A 211 15.81 -11.93 4.24
N THR A 212 15.13 -12.44 3.21
CA THR A 212 15.33 -12.12 1.80
C THR A 212 13.98 -11.87 1.10
N PRO A 213 13.98 -11.27 -0.11
CA PRO A 213 12.75 -11.09 -0.89
C PRO A 213 12.00 -12.41 -1.17
N ALA A 214 12.72 -13.54 -1.26
CA ALA A 214 12.11 -14.85 -1.47
C ALA A 214 11.27 -15.32 -0.27
N ASP A 215 11.67 -14.99 0.96
CA ASP A 215 10.90 -15.32 2.17
C ASP A 215 9.57 -14.56 2.19
N TYR A 216 9.60 -13.29 1.75
CA TYR A 216 8.41 -12.47 1.62
C TYR A 216 7.49 -12.95 0.51
N LEU A 217 8.03 -13.37 -0.63
CA LEU A 217 7.26 -13.99 -1.70
C LEU A 217 6.56 -15.29 -1.26
N PHE A 218 7.23 -16.10 -0.44
CA PHE A 218 6.65 -17.30 0.13
C PHE A 218 5.38 -16.98 0.95
N TRP A 219 5.46 -16.04 1.91
CA TRP A 219 4.28 -15.67 2.70
C TRP A 219 3.22 -14.93 1.88
N ALA A 220 3.63 -14.07 0.95
CA ALA A 220 2.72 -13.35 0.08
C ALA A 220 1.82 -14.30 -0.73
N ARG A 221 2.36 -15.41 -1.23
CA ARG A 221 1.58 -16.46 -1.91
C ARG A 221 0.59 -17.12 -0.96
N GLN A 222 1.02 -17.49 0.24
CA GLN A 222 0.09 -18.07 1.26
C GLN A 222 -1.06 -17.12 1.59
N ILE A 223 -0.80 -15.80 1.61
CA ILE A 223 -1.84 -14.80 1.83
C ILE A 223 -2.73 -14.69 0.59
N ALA A 224 -2.15 -14.47 -0.59
CA ALA A 224 -2.86 -14.28 -1.85
C ALA A 224 -3.76 -15.46 -2.21
N ASP A 225 -3.31 -16.70 -2.02
CA ASP A 225 -4.10 -17.91 -2.29
C ASP A 225 -5.43 -17.96 -1.51
N VAL A 226 -5.46 -17.32 -0.34
CA VAL A 226 -6.64 -17.26 0.52
C VAL A 226 -7.50 -16.04 0.22
N VAL A 227 -6.89 -14.87 0.00
CA VAL A 227 -7.63 -13.61 -0.10
C VAL A 227 -8.05 -13.27 -1.52
N ALA A 228 -7.28 -13.65 -2.54
CA ALA A 228 -7.52 -13.24 -3.92
C ALA A 228 -8.90 -13.66 -4.47
N PRO A 229 -9.46 -14.85 -4.14
CA PRO A 229 -10.79 -15.23 -4.62
C PRO A 229 -11.88 -14.23 -4.18
N ASP A 230 -11.90 -13.85 -2.90
CA ASP A 230 -12.88 -12.89 -2.37
C ASP A 230 -12.63 -11.46 -2.91
N LEU A 231 -11.37 -11.14 -3.20
CA LEU A 231 -10.98 -9.82 -3.70
C LEU A 231 -11.22 -9.64 -5.20
N ALA A 232 -11.29 -10.73 -5.98
CA ALA A 232 -11.48 -10.66 -7.43
C ALA A 232 -12.78 -9.91 -7.78
N ASP A 233 -13.87 -10.20 -7.06
CA ASP A 233 -15.20 -9.60 -7.27
C ASP A 233 -15.42 -8.34 -6.42
N SER A 234 -14.47 -7.98 -5.56
CA SER A 234 -14.60 -6.81 -4.67
C SER A 234 -14.40 -5.50 -5.45
N VAL A 235 -15.44 -4.66 -5.50
CA VAL A 235 -15.34 -3.28 -5.99
C VAL A 235 -15.05 -2.38 -4.80
N THR A 236 -13.84 -1.81 -4.73
CA THR A 236 -13.53 -0.76 -3.76
C THR A 236 -13.78 0.58 -4.42
N ALA A 237 -15.01 1.10 -4.29
CA ALA A 237 -15.28 2.47 -4.69
C ALA A 237 -14.53 3.40 -3.73
N ILE A 238 -13.57 4.18 -4.22
CA ILE A 238 -12.87 5.16 -3.40
C ILE A 238 -13.67 6.46 -3.50
N PRO A 239 -14.37 6.89 -2.44
CA PRO A 239 -15.04 8.18 -2.47
C PRO A 239 -14.00 9.28 -2.71
N PRO A 240 -14.31 10.28 -3.56
CA PRO A 240 -13.39 11.39 -3.77
C PRO A 240 -13.06 12.05 -2.43
N ALA A 241 -11.76 12.19 -2.15
CA ALA A 241 -11.31 12.86 -0.93
C ALA A 241 -11.86 14.30 -0.89
N PRO A 242 -12.29 14.80 0.29
CA PRO A 242 -12.62 16.20 0.47
C PRO A 242 -11.51 17.12 -0.04
N ALA A 243 -11.88 18.28 -0.58
CA ALA A 243 -10.90 19.25 -1.12
C ALA A 243 -9.86 19.67 -0.05
N THR A 244 -10.26 19.77 1.21
CA THR A 244 -9.37 20.09 2.34
C THR A 244 -8.24 19.06 2.50
N ASP A 245 -8.58 17.77 2.46
CA ASP A 245 -7.60 16.68 2.60
C ASP A 245 -6.60 16.70 1.45
N ARG A 246 -7.08 17.02 0.24
CA ARG A 246 -6.24 17.18 -0.96
C ARG A 246 -5.25 18.33 -0.81
N VAL A 247 -5.71 19.51 -0.41
CA VAL A 247 -4.84 20.68 -0.20
C VAL A 247 -3.79 20.41 0.89
N ASP A 248 -4.17 19.73 1.96
CA ASP A 248 -3.23 19.37 3.03
C ASP A 248 -2.23 18.29 2.60
N ALA A 249 -2.62 17.35 1.73
CA ALA A 249 -1.69 16.42 1.09
C ALA A 249 -0.67 17.14 0.19
N ILE A 250 -1.12 18.08 -0.65
CA ILE A 250 -0.26 18.91 -1.51
C ILE A 250 0.77 19.68 -0.69
N LYS A 251 0.34 20.29 0.43
CA LYS A 251 1.22 21.00 1.37
C LYS A 251 2.25 20.07 2.03
N ARG A 252 1.81 18.90 2.53
CA ARG A 252 2.72 17.90 3.14
C ARG A 252 3.80 17.42 2.16
N LEU A 253 3.44 17.28 0.89
CA LEU A 253 4.37 16.90 -0.19
C LEU A 253 5.21 18.07 -0.72
N ARG A 254 4.97 19.30 -0.24
CA ARG A 254 5.66 20.53 -0.63
C ARG A 254 5.70 20.72 -2.15
N LEU A 255 4.63 20.35 -2.85
CA LEU A 255 4.64 20.34 -4.31
C LEU A 255 4.88 21.72 -4.92
N HIS A 256 4.37 22.78 -4.29
CA HIS A 256 4.62 24.17 -4.72
C HIS A 256 6.08 24.61 -4.64
N GLU A 257 6.92 23.92 -3.87
CA GLU A 257 8.33 24.24 -3.72
C GLU A 257 9.23 23.50 -4.70
N ARG A 258 8.65 22.61 -5.53
CA ARG A 258 9.43 21.80 -6.47
C ARG A 258 9.91 22.62 -7.64
N SER A 259 11.19 22.41 -7.98
CA SER A 259 11.75 22.84 -9.25
C SER A 259 11.37 21.85 -10.36
N PRO A 260 11.49 22.25 -11.64
CA PRO A 260 11.30 21.35 -12.78
C PRO A 260 12.08 20.04 -12.61
N ASP A 261 11.42 18.91 -12.84
CA ASP A 261 11.98 17.57 -12.63
C ASP A 261 12.06 16.84 -13.97
N ALA A 262 13.29 16.65 -14.45
CA ALA A 262 13.55 15.99 -15.74
C ALA A 262 12.99 14.56 -15.82
N ARG A 263 12.81 13.88 -14.68
CA ARG A 263 12.19 12.55 -14.64
C ARG A 263 10.70 12.66 -14.89
N LEU A 264 10.02 13.59 -14.21
CA LEU A 264 8.59 13.83 -14.44
C LEU A 264 8.33 14.33 -15.86
N ASP A 265 9.16 15.23 -16.38
CA ASP A 265 9.10 15.70 -17.77
C ASP A 265 9.29 14.54 -18.76
N GLY A 266 10.22 13.62 -18.47
CA GLY A 266 10.43 12.40 -19.26
C GLY A 266 9.20 11.50 -19.30
N LEU A 267 8.52 11.31 -18.16
CA LEU A 267 7.28 10.53 -18.07
C LEU A 267 6.16 11.17 -18.91
N ILE A 268 5.96 12.48 -18.77
CA ILE A 268 4.91 13.21 -19.50
C ILE A 268 5.19 13.29 -21.00
N GLY A 269 6.45 13.48 -21.40
CA GLY A 269 6.85 13.36 -22.80
C GLY A 269 6.59 11.95 -23.36
N THR A 270 6.75 10.92 -22.54
CA THR A 270 6.46 9.53 -22.93
C THR A 270 4.97 9.27 -23.08
N ALA A 271 4.13 9.79 -22.16
CA ALA A 271 2.67 9.74 -22.29
C ALA A 271 2.22 10.30 -23.65
N ARG A 272 2.66 11.52 -23.97
CA ARG A 272 2.29 12.23 -25.19
C ARG A 272 2.66 11.45 -26.46
N ARG A 273 3.89 10.94 -26.53
CA ARG A 273 4.39 10.21 -27.72
C ARG A 273 3.72 8.85 -27.88
N THR A 274 3.61 8.10 -26.78
CA THR A 274 3.06 6.74 -26.80
C THR A 274 1.59 6.75 -27.16
N LEU A 275 0.84 7.69 -26.59
CA LEU A 275 -0.59 7.82 -26.82
C LEU A 275 -0.91 8.75 -27.99
N GLN A 276 0.09 9.22 -28.75
CA GLN A 276 -0.07 10.08 -29.93
C GLN A 276 -1.00 11.28 -29.68
N SER A 277 -0.87 11.94 -28.52
CA SER A 277 -1.70 13.07 -28.12
C SER A 277 -1.04 14.41 -28.43
N ASP A 278 -1.84 15.47 -28.50
CA ASP A 278 -1.33 16.82 -28.73
C ASP A 278 -0.63 17.37 -27.48
N ILE A 279 -1.22 17.11 -26.31
CA ILE A 279 -0.75 17.60 -25.01
C ILE A 279 -0.72 16.41 -24.04
N ALA A 280 0.25 16.43 -23.12
CA ALA A 280 0.25 15.61 -21.91
C ALA A 280 0.64 16.45 -20.71
N LEU A 281 0.07 16.16 -19.54
CA LEU A 281 0.23 16.94 -18.32
C LEU A 281 0.36 16.03 -17.11
N PHE A 282 1.22 16.41 -16.17
CA PHE A 282 1.07 16.05 -14.77
C PHE A 282 0.46 17.24 -14.04
N SER A 283 -0.84 17.17 -13.78
CA SER A 283 -1.62 18.21 -13.12
C SER A 283 -1.72 17.98 -11.62
N VAL A 284 -1.60 19.04 -10.83
CA VAL A 284 -1.92 19.11 -9.40
C VAL A 284 -3.11 20.04 -9.22
N LEU A 285 -4.08 19.62 -8.41
CA LEU A 285 -5.34 20.31 -8.23
C LEU A 285 -5.45 20.81 -6.80
N ASP A 286 -5.37 22.12 -6.58
CA ASP A 286 -5.68 22.72 -5.27
C ASP A 286 -7.20 23.01 -5.16
N ASP A 287 -7.60 24.00 -4.36
CA ASP A 287 -8.98 24.42 -4.16
C ASP A 287 -9.45 25.50 -5.16
N GLU A 288 -8.53 26.25 -5.77
CA GLU A 288 -8.84 27.38 -6.65
C GLU A 288 -8.45 27.11 -8.11
N LYS A 289 -7.38 26.35 -8.33
CA LYS A 289 -6.75 26.18 -9.62
C LYS A 289 -6.15 24.79 -9.82
N GLN A 290 -5.84 24.54 -11.09
CA GLN A 290 -4.96 23.48 -11.50
C GLN A 290 -3.65 24.07 -12.01
N TRP A 291 -2.52 23.49 -11.59
CA TRP A 291 -1.20 23.80 -12.13
C TRP A 291 -0.45 22.52 -12.50
N HIS A 292 0.67 22.64 -13.22
CA HIS A 292 1.38 21.47 -13.75
C HIS A 292 2.77 21.31 -13.15
N LEU A 293 3.08 20.10 -12.64
CA LEU A 293 4.42 19.69 -12.23
C LEU A 293 5.32 19.38 -13.43
N ALA A 294 4.70 18.91 -14.52
CA ALA A 294 5.35 18.63 -15.80
C ALA A 294 4.32 18.77 -16.92
N SER A 295 4.74 19.25 -18.09
CA SER A 295 3.88 19.42 -19.25
C SER A 295 4.62 19.16 -20.56
N SER A 296 3.90 18.69 -21.58
CA SER A 296 4.43 18.53 -22.93
C SER A 296 3.38 18.92 -23.95
N GLY A 297 3.77 19.71 -24.95
CA GLY A 297 2.86 20.15 -26.03
C GLY A 297 2.03 21.40 -25.71
N THR A 298 2.25 22.05 -24.56
CA THR A 298 1.60 23.31 -24.18
C THR A 298 2.55 24.25 -23.44
N ALA A 299 2.26 25.54 -23.49
CA ALA A 299 2.91 26.57 -22.68
C ALA A 299 2.01 27.03 -21.50
N LEU A 300 0.78 26.50 -21.39
CA LEU A 300 -0.08 26.77 -20.24
C LEU A 300 0.53 26.16 -18.98
N THR A 301 0.57 26.94 -17.91
CA THR A 301 1.16 26.55 -16.63
C THR A 301 0.11 26.32 -15.55
N GLU A 302 -1.00 27.07 -15.60
CA GLU A 302 -2.13 26.94 -14.69
C GLU A 302 -3.42 27.51 -15.29
N PHE A 303 -4.56 27.10 -14.73
CA PHE A 303 -5.88 27.64 -15.06
C PHE A 303 -6.91 27.35 -13.94
N PRO A 304 -8.07 28.05 -13.91
CA PRO A 304 -9.08 27.89 -12.88
C PRO A 304 -9.56 26.45 -12.72
N LEU A 305 -9.84 26.02 -11.49
CA LEU A 305 -10.23 24.63 -11.21
C LEU A 305 -11.57 24.27 -11.89
N GLU A 306 -12.48 25.22 -12.03
CA GLU A 306 -13.78 25.05 -12.72
C GLU A 306 -13.64 24.69 -14.21
N GLU A 307 -12.52 25.05 -14.83
CA GLU A 307 -12.20 24.68 -16.21
C GLU A 307 -11.47 23.33 -16.30
N SER A 308 -11.07 22.74 -15.17
CA SER A 308 -10.32 21.48 -15.15
C SER A 308 -11.18 20.29 -15.55
N VAL A 309 -10.69 19.50 -16.49
CA VAL A 309 -11.21 18.15 -16.77
C VAL A 309 -10.65 17.11 -15.79
N CYS A 310 -9.44 17.34 -15.25
CA CYS A 310 -8.81 16.42 -14.31
C CYS A 310 -9.53 16.32 -12.96
N ILE A 311 -10.36 17.32 -12.59
CA ILE A 311 -11.18 17.26 -11.38
C ILE A 311 -12.15 16.07 -11.43
N TYR A 312 -12.63 15.72 -12.62
CA TYR A 312 -13.48 14.55 -12.85
C TYR A 312 -12.66 13.26 -12.78
N THR A 313 -11.43 13.25 -13.33
CA THR A 313 -10.53 12.10 -13.23
C THR A 313 -10.21 11.72 -11.79
N ILE A 314 -9.93 12.71 -10.92
CA ILE A 314 -9.65 12.40 -9.51
C ILE A 314 -10.90 11.95 -8.74
N ALA A 315 -12.09 12.14 -9.30
CA ALA A 315 -13.33 11.61 -8.75
C ALA A 315 -13.65 10.18 -9.22
N THR A 316 -12.89 9.62 -10.16
CA THR A 316 -13.07 8.24 -10.69
C THR A 316 -12.07 7.25 -10.09
N ASP A 317 -12.46 5.96 -10.05
CA ASP A 317 -11.64 4.91 -9.46
C ASP A 317 -10.50 4.40 -10.33
N ASP A 318 -10.74 4.21 -11.62
CA ASP A 318 -9.76 3.63 -12.56
C ASP A 318 -9.38 4.59 -13.70
N GLY A 319 -9.40 5.89 -13.39
CA GLY A 319 -9.21 6.94 -14.39
C GLY A 319 -10.41 7.13 -15.30
N MET A 320 -10.23 7.96 -16.32
CA MET A 320 -11.31 8.41 -17.20
C MET A 320 -10.82 8.57 -18.63
N VAL A 321 -11.59 8.05 -19.57
CA VAL A 321 -11.43 8.28 -21.02
C VAL A 321 -12.68 8.95 -21.55
N VAL A 322 -12.47 9.97 -22.37
CA VAL A 322 -13.51 10.73 -23.08
C VAL A 322 -13.11 10.74 -24.56
N PRO A 323 -13.71 9.88 -25.39
CA PRO A 323 -13.38 9.77 -26.80
C PRO A 323 -13.67 11.06 -27.59
N ASN A 324 -14.77 11.74 -27.25
CA ASN A 324 -15.12 13.07 -27.73
C ASN A 324 -15.79 13.91 -26.63
N ALA A 325 -15.13 14.98 -26.18
CA ALA A 325 -15.58 15.87 -25.12
C ALA A 325 -16.72 16.80 -25.56
N GLU A 326 -16.89 17.01 -26.87
CA GLU A 326 -18.03 17.76 -27.43
C GLU A 326 -19.35 17.00 -27.27
N ASP A 327 -19.28 15.66 -27.30
CA ASP A 327 -20.45 14.78 -27.13
C ASP A 327 -20.69 14.40 -25.66
N ASP A 328 -19.78 14.75 -24.75
CA ASP A 328 -19.86 14.38 -23.35
C ASP A 328 -20.60 15.47 -22.54
N PRO A 329 -21.75 15.16 -21.92
CA PRO A 329 -22.55 16.15 -21.19
C PRO A 329 -21.82 16.82 -20.02
N ARG A 330 -20.72 16.23 -19.53
CA ARG A 330 -19.90 16.81 -18.45
C ARG A 330 -19.01 17.95 -18.97
N PHE A 331 -18.68 17.95 -20.26
CA PHE A 331 -17.62 18.77 -20.85
C PHE A 331 -18.07 19.61 -22.05
N SER A 332 -19.21 19.32 -22.67
CA SER A 332 -19.63 19.98 -23.92
C SER A 332 -19.64 21.51 -23.84
N GLU A 333 -19.95 22.07 -22.66
CA GLU A 333 -19.97 23.51 -22.40
C GLU A 333 -18.67 24.04 -21.74
N ASN A 334 -17.70 23.17 -21.45
CA ASN A 334 -16.46 23.56 -20.77
C ASN A 334 -15.59 24.45 -21.68
N ALA A 335 -14.95 25.48 -21.11
CA ALA A 335 -14.08 26.42 -21.82
C ALA A 335 -12.92 25.73 -22.57
N MET A 336 -12.44 24.59 -22.09
CA MET A 336 -11.43 23.78 -22.75
C MET A 336 -11.94 23.14 -24.05
N VAL A 337 -13.25 22.88 -24.16
CA VAL A 337 -13.91 22.25 -25.32
C VAL A 337 -14.36 23.29 -26.34
N THR A 338 -15.02 24.35 -25.87
CA THR A 338 -15.63 25.41 -26.70
C THR A 338 -14.63 26.51 -27.09
N GLY A 339 -13.58 26.68 -26.28
CA GLY A 339 -12.54 27.69 -26.48
C GLY A 339 -11.39 27.25 -27.40
N PRO A 340 -10.31 28.04 -27.46
CA PRO A 340 -9.20 27.84 -28.39
C PRO A 340 -8.35 26.59 -28.10
N ALA A 341 -8.47 26.01 -26.90
CA ALA A 341 -7.84 24.73 -26.58
C ALA A 341 -8.41 23.58 -27.43
N HIS A 342 -9.68 23.71 -27.85
CA HIS A 342 -10.40 22.78 -28.73
C HIS A 342 -10.25 21.32 -28.29
N LEU A 343 -10.48 21.06 -27.01
CA LEU A 343 -10.41 19.71 -26.46
C LEU A 343 -11.48 18.83 -27.11
N ARG A 344 -11.05 17.68 -27.64
CA ARG A 344 -11.93 16.64 -28.17
C ARG A 344 -11.66 15.31 -27.50
N PHE A 345 -10.42 14.86 -27.49
CA PHE A 345 -10.05 13.64 -26.78
C PHE A 345 -9.43 13.96 -25.41
N TYR A 346 -9.83 13.23 -24.38
CA TYR A 346 -9.20 13.25 -23.05
C TYR A 346 -9.00 11.83 -22.54
N ALA A 347 -7.83 11.54 -21.98
CA ALA A 347 -7.65 10.41 -21.08
C ALA A 347 -6.82 10.84 -19.86
N GLY A 348 -7.17 10.35 -18.69
CA GLY A 348 -6.51 10.73 -17.45
C GLY A 348 -6.54 9.62 -16.40
N TYR A 349 -5.48 9.53 -15.61
CA TYR A 349 -5.38 8.64 -14.47
C TYR A 349 -4.98 9.42 -13.21
N PRO A 350 -5.64 9.18 -12.05
CA PRO A 350 -5.37 9.92 -10.82
C PRO A 350 -3.94 9.68 -10.30
N VAL A 351 -3.39 10.71 -9.67
CA VAL A 351 -2.12 10.65 -8.94
C VAL A 351 -2.39 10.88 -7.47
N GLU A 352 -1.83 10.02 -6.63
CA GLU A 352 -2.08 9.99 -5.20
C GLU A 352 -0.87 10.41 -4.35
N ALA A 353 -1.16 10.98 -3.20
CA ALA A 353 -0.23 11.11 -2.08
C ALA A 353 -0.01 9.74 -1.40
N PRO A 354 1.02 9.59 -0.55
CA PRO A 354 1.30 8.32 0.14
C PRO A 354 0.14 7.81 1.01
N ASP A 355 -0.74 8.71 1.45
CA ASP A 355 -1.93 8.35 2.22
C ASP A 355 -3.14 8.02 1.33
N GLY A 356 -2.97 7.91 0.01
CA GLY A 356 -4.04 7.61 -0.95
C GLY A 356 -4.87 8.83 -1.35
N THR A 357 -4.61 10.01 -0.81
CA THR A 357 -5.33 11.23 -1.22
C THR A 357 -5.01 11.55 -2.68
N ARG A 358 -6.02 11.61 -3.54
CA ARG A 358 -5.83 12.00 -4.95
C ARG A 358 -5.54 13.50 -5.04
N ILE A 359 -4.31 13.84 -5.43
CA ILE A 359 -3.77 15.21 -5.48
C ILE A 359 -3.79 15.80 -6.89
N GLY A 360 -3.95 14.96 -7.90
CA GLY A 360 -3.62 15.31 -9.26
C GLY A 360 -4.01 14.24 -10.25
N ALA A 361 -3.64 14.44 -11.52
CA ALA A 361 -3.77 13.43 -12.55
C ALA A 361 -2.62 13.53 -13.56
N ILE A 362 -2.24 12.39 -14.13
CA ILE A 362 -1.53 12.37 -15.42
C ILE A 362 -2.58 12.22 -16.50
N CYS A 363 -2.59 13.14 -17.45
CA CYS A 363 -3.60 13.16 -18.51
C CYS A 363 -3.02 13.55 -19.87
N VAL A 364 -3.71 13.15 -20.92
CA VAL A 364 -3.43 13.50 -22.31
C VAL A 364 -4.64 14.14 -22.97
N PHE A 365 -4.40 15.16 -23.78
CA PHE A 365 -5.43 15.86 -24.57
C PHE A 365 -5.16 15.72 -26.06
N GLY A 366 -6.24 15.59 -26.83
CA GLY A 366 -6.22 15.66 -28.29
C GLY A 366 -7.27 16.62 -28.81
N ARG A 367 -6.96 17.29 -29.93
CA ARG A 367 -7.89 18.17 -30.66
C ARG A 367 -8.73 17.43 -31.70
N THR A 368 -8.51 16.12 -31.83
CA THR A 368 -9.29 15.22 -32.69
C THR A 368 -9.92 14.16 -31.80
N ALA A 369 -11.20 13.84 -32.05
CA ALA A 369 -11.88 12.74 -31.39
C ALA A 369 -11.22 11.40 -31.72
N ARG A 370 -11.38 10.41 -30.84
CA ARG A 370 -10.87 9.04 -31.03
C ARG A 370 -11.98 8.01 -31.05
N ASP A 371 -11.68 6.85 -31.61
CA ASP A 371 -12.56 5.70 -31.51
C ASP A 371 -12.60 5.21 -30.04
N PRO A 372 -13.80 5.11 -29.43
CA PRO A 372 -13.96 4.59 -28.07
C PRO A 372 -13.31 3.21 -27.87
N THR A 373 -13.32 2.36 -28.90
CA THR A 373 -12.81 0.98 -28.84
C THR A 373 -11.29 0.89 -28.83
N GLU A 374 -10.60 1.94 -29.26
CA GLU A 374 -9.13 2.01 -29.29
C GLU A 374 -8.53 2.66 -28.04
N SER A 375 -9.37 3.23 -27.17
CA SER A 375 -8.92 4.13 -26.10
C SER A 375 -8.77 3.44 -24.73
N GLU A 376 -9.16 2.16 -24.60
CA GLU A 376 -9.04 1.44 -23.33
C GLU A 376 -7.57 1.25 -22.91
N THR A 377 -6.68 0.92 -23.85
CA THR A 377 -5.24 0.74 -23.58
C THR A 377 -4.54 2.02 -23.12
N ASP A 378 -5.13 3.19 -23.37
CA ASP A 378 -4.56 4.47 -22.97
C ASP A 378 -4.49 4.58 -21.43
N LEU A 379 -5.50 4.05 -20.72
CA LEU A 379 -5.51 4.04 -19.26
C LEU A 379 -4.40 3.18 -18.67
N ASP A 380 -4.06 2.06 -19.28
CA ASP A 380 -2.97 1.20 -18.79
C ASP A 380 -1.63 1.94 -18.81
N VAL A 381 -1.36 2.66 -19.91
CA VAL A 381 -0.16 3.47 -20.07
C VAL A 381 -0.15 4.62 -19.06
N LEU A 382 -1.25 5.35 -18.94
CA LEU A 382 -1.35 6.48 -18.00
C LEU A 382 -1.21 6.02 -16.55
N ARG A 383 -1.78 4.88 -16.20
CA ARG A 383 -1.66 4.27 -14.87
C ARG A 383 -0.21 3.93 -14.54
N GLU A 384 0.52 3.28 -15.44
CA GLU A 384 1.94 2.97 -15.22
C GLU A 384 2.78 4.25 -15.02
N LEU A 385 2.51 5.27 -15.83
CA LEU A 385 3.18 6.56 -15.72
C LEU A 385 2.81 7.29 -14.42
N ALA A 386 1.55 7.19 -13.97
CA ALA A 386 1.11 7.77 -12.70
C ALA A 386 1.78 7.09 -11.51
N LEU A 387 1.86 5.76 -11.51
CA LEU A 387 2.56 4.99 -10.48
C LEU A 387 4.07 5.30 -10.47
N LEU A 388 4.66 5.55 -11.64
CA LEU A 388 6.06 6.00 -11.77
C LEU A 388 6.24 7.40 -11.19
N ALA A 389 5.36 8.34 -11.55
CA ALA A 389 5.41 9.69 -11.03
C ALA A 389 5.22 9.73 -9.51
N GLN A 390 4.29 8.94 -8.96
CA GLN A 390 4.09 8.78 -7.51
C GLN A 390 5.37 8.36 -6.79
N ARG A 391 6.10 7.37 -7.32
CA ARG A 391 7.40 6.96 -6.75
C ARG A 391 8.40 8.12 -6.72
N GLU A 392 8.50 8.88 -7.80
CA GLU A 392 9.41 10.02 -7.88
C GLU A 392 8.97 11.15 -6.94
N LEU A 393 7.66 11.38 -6.79
CA LEU A 393 7.14 12.32 -5.81
C LEU A 393 7.56 11.93 -4.39
N TRP A 394 7.39 10.67 -4.00
CA TRP A 394 7.56 10.27 -2.61
C TRP A 394 9.02 10.10 -2.18
N ARG A 395 9.96 10.09 -3.14
CA ARG A 395 11.40 10.05 -2.88
C ARG A 395 12.06 11.42 -2.75
N TRP A 396 11.37 12.47 -3.18
CA TRP A 396 11.96 13.80 -3.25
C TRP A 396 12.29 14.35 -1.85
N GLU A 397 13.53 14.79 -1.68
CA GLU A 397 13.98 15.55 -0.52
C GLU A 397 14.31 17.00 -0.92
N PRO A 398 13.97 17.99 -0.07
CA PRO A 398 14.34 19.38 -0.33
C PRO A 398 15.86 19.55 -0.39
N GLY A 399 16.40 19.95 -1.55
CA GLY A 399 17.82 20.28 -1.71
C GLY A 399 18.64 19.34 -2.62
N GLU A 400 18.05 18.30 -3.20
CA GLU A 400 18.67 17.56 -4.31
C GLU A 400 18.56 18.38 -5.61
N GLN A 401 19.63 19.07 -5.99
CA GLN A 401 19.90 19.56 -7.34
C GLN A 401 21.34 19.23 -7.74
#